data_AF-A0A0Q7U2Z7-F1
#
_entry.id   AF-A0A0Q7U2Z7-F1
#
_cell.length_a   1.000
_cell.length_b   1.000
_cell.length_c   1.000
_cell.angle_alpha   90.00
_cell.angle_beta   90.00
_cell.angle_gamma   90.00
#
_symmetry.space_group_name_H-M   'P 1'
#
loop_
_entity.id
_entity.type
_entity.pdbx_description
1 polymer ?
#
loop_
_entity_poly.entity_id
_entity_poly.type
_entity_poly.pdbx_seq_one_letter_code
_entity_poly.pdbx_strand_id
1 'polypeptide(L)'
;MANKQGDSEATIFFADTRFERMARRPGGVSREEAIDRAQGAVEELKTDFTGWIDEQYSELSDSLAAIAKDPGDKEALERAQQKCAYLRDVGSTMGYTLVTFVAMTLCDILDAYIAGAPFDKNVTDCHMDAFLLARTDEYRHRRPEDVPELANGLLRVVEVASIVPPSGPKD
;
A
#
# COMPACT_ATOMS: atom_id res chain seq x y z
N MET A 1 68.16 54.65 33.68
CA MET A 1 67.86 53.39 32.97
C MET A 1 66.35 53.32 32.77
N ALA A 2 65.93 52.89 31.59
CA ALA A 2 64.60 53.08 31.01
C ALA A 2 63.50 52.25 31.70
N ASN A 3 62.27 52.77 31.74
CA ASN A 3 61.08 51.93 31.80
C ASN A 3 60.00 52.51 30.85
N LYS A 4 59.84 51.89 29.68
CA LYS A 4 58.68 52.10 28.78
C LYS A 4 57.71 50.95 29.07
N GLN A 5 56.66 51.19 29.84
CA GLN A 5 55.47 50.34 29.80
C GLN A 5 54.48 51.00 28.85
N GLY A 6 54.40 50.49 27.62
CA GLY A 6 53.34 50.84 26.69
C GLY A 6 52.09 50.09 27.07
N ASP A 7 51.04 50.83 27.44
CA ASP A 7 49.72 50.28 27.71
C ASP A 7 49.06 49.97 26.37
N SER A 8 49.26 48.75 25.88
CA SER A 8 48.65 48.28 24.64
C SER A 8 47.26 47.74 24.99
N GLU A 9 46.26 48.62 25.02
CA GLU A 9 44.86 48.19 25.07
C GLU A 9 44.57 47.24 23.89
N ALA A 10 44.33 45.97 24.21
CA ALA A 10 43.97 44.97 23.22
C ALA A 10 42.59 45.33 22.64
N THR A 11 42.58 45.84 21.40
CA THR A 11 41.33 46.05 20.66
C THR A 11 40.81 44.71 20.16
N ILE A 12 39.72 44.22 20.76
CA ILE A 12 39.07 42.97 20.33
C ILE A 12 38.24 43.27 19.08
N PHE A 13 38.56 42.62 17.97
CA PHE A 13 37.78 42.68 16.74
C PHE A 13 36.89 41.44 16.62
N PHE A 14 35.57 41.65 16.62
CA PHE A 14 34.61 40.62 16.26
C PHE A 14 34.43 40.63 14.74
N ALA A 15 35.10 39.71 14.04
CA ALA A 15 34.94 39.56 12.60
C ALA A 15 33.65 38.78 12.31
N ASP A 16 32.69 39.34 11.56
CA ASP A 16 31.42 38.64 11.22
C ASP A 16 31.68 37.49 10.24
N THR A 17 32.07 36.33 10.78
CA THR A 17 32.41 35.16 9.98
C THR A 17 31.16 34.44 9.47
N ARG A 18 31.31 33.69 8.37
CA ARG A 18 30.24 32.81 7.85
C ARG A 18 29.75 31.82 8.92
N PHE A 19 30.65 31.36 9.80
CA PHE A 19 30.31 30.48 10.91
C PHE A 19 29.44 31.17 11.96
N GLU A 20 29.76 32.40 12.39
CA GLU A 20 28.90 33.14 13.34
C GLU A 20 27.54 33.47 12.76
N ARG A 21 27.45 33.80 11.47
CA ARG A 21 26.17 33.99 10.79
C ARG A 21 25.32 32.72 10.78
N MET A 22 25.93 31.54 10.64
CA MET A 22 25.23 30.26 10.70
C MET A 22 24.85 29.89 12.14
N ALA A 23 25.71 30.15 13.12
CA ALA A 23 25.45 29.88 14.54
C ALA A 23 24.36 30.78 15.14
N ARG A 24 24.18 31.99 14.60
CA ARG A 24 23.13 32.94 14.99
C ARG A 24 21.77 32.66 14.36
N ARG A 25 21.68 31.75 13.38
CA ARG A 25 20.37 31.36 12.84
C ARG A 25 19.59 30.65 13.95
N PRO A 26 18.28 30.93 14.10
CA PRO A 26 17.42 30.15 14.97
C PRO A 26 17.58 28.67 14.59
N GLY A 27 18.00 27.85 15.56
CA GLY A 27 18.18 26.42 15.36
C GLY A 27 16.84 25.69 15.47
N GLY A 28 16.65 24.69 14.63
CA GLY A 28 15.47 23.82 14.67
C GLY A 28 14.21 24.45 14.09
N VAL A 29 13.17 23.63 14.00
CA VAL A 29 11.79 24.03 13.76
C VAL A 29 11.06 24.05 15.10
N SER A 30 10.01 24.85 15.24
CA SER A 30 9.19 24.80 16.44
C SER A 30 8.55 23.41 16.60
N ARG A 31 8.10 23.08 17.81
CA ARG A 31 7.38 21.83 18.04
C ARG A 31 6.10 21.76 17.20
N GLU A 32 5.33 22.84 17.12
CA GLU A 32 4.16 22.91 16.25
C GLU A 32 4.55 22.70 14.78
N GLU A 33 5.56 23.39 14.27
CA GLU A 33 6.01 23.25 12.88
C GLU A 33 6.53 21.83 12.56
N ALA A 34 7.18 21.17 13.53
CA ALA A 34 7.61 19.79 13.38
C ALA A 34 6.43 18.82 13.30
N ILE A 35 5.39 19.04 14.12
CA ILE A 35 4.16 18.24 14.11
C ILE A 35 3.40 18.47 12.80
N ASP A 36 3.23 19.71 12.36
CA ASP A 36 2.54 20.05 11.12
C ASP A 36 3.25 19.45 9.90
N ARG A 37 4.59 19.52 9.85
CA ARG A 37 5.37 18.86 8.78
C ARG A 37 5.21 17.34 8.79
N ALA A 38 5.18 16.73 9.97
CA ALA A 38 4.98 15.29 10.09
C ALA A 38 3.57 14.87 9.63
N GLN A 39 2.55 15.63 10.01
CA GLN A 39 1.17 15.40 9.58
C GLN A 39 1.02 15.57 8.06
N GLY A 40 1.59 16.64 7.50
CA GLY A 40 1.58 16.87 6.05
C GLY A 40 2.22 15.73 5.25
N ALA A 41 3.39 15.25 5.69
CA ALA A 41 4.06 14.12 5.05
C ALA A 41 3.25 12.81 5.13
N VAL A 42 2.51 12.58 6.22
CA VAL A 42 1.61 11.43 6.35
C VAL A 42 0.43 11.52 5.38
N GLU A 43 -0.16 12.70 5.20
CA GLU A 43 -1.27 12.89 4.24
C GLU A 43 -0.81 12.76 2.78
N GLU A 44 0.40 13.23 2.45
CA GLU A 44 1.02 13.02 1.13
C GLU A 44 1.20 11.52 0.85
N LEU A 45 1.76 10.76 1.81
CA LEU A 45 1.93 9.31 1.70
C LEU A 45 0.59 8.56 1.52
N LYS A 46 -0.49 9.04 2.15
CA LYS A 46 -1.84 8.47 1.97
C LYS A 46 -2.42 8.75 0.58
N THR A 47 -2.16 9.93 0.02
CA THR A 47 -2.63 10.30 -1.31
C THR A 47 -1.95 9.44 -2.37
N ASP A 48 -0.64 9.23 -2.22
CA ASP A 48 0.13 8.30 -3.07
C ASP A 48 -0.41 6.87 -2.99
N PHE A 49 -0.92 6.46 -1.82
CA PHE A 49 -1.43 5.11 -1.63
C PHE A 49 -2.75 4.83 -2.36
N THR A 50 -3.67 5.79 -2.43
CA THR A 50 -4.90 5.62 -3.22
C THR A 50 -4.58 5.47 -4.71
N GLY A 51 -3.66 6.30 -5.23
CA GLY A 51 -3.19 6.18 -6.60
C GLY A 51 -2.54 4.82 -6.87
N TRP A 52 -1.72 4.35 -5.92
CA TRP A 52 -1.13 3.02 -6.00
C TRP A 52 -2.18 1.88 -5.99
N ILE A 53 -3.24 1.97 -5.18
CA ILE A 53 -4.34 0.99 -5.20
C ILE A 53 -5.00 0.95 -6.59
N ASP A 54 -5.23 2.11 -7.20
CA ASP A 54 -5.85 2.22 -8.52
C ASP A 54 -4.96 1.58 -9.61
N GLU A 55 -3.65 1.79 -9.54
CA GLU A 55 -2.68 1.13 -10.42
C GLU A 55 -2.72 -0.40 -10.23
N GLN A 56 -2.68 -0.89 -8.99
CA GLN A 56 -2.74 -2.32 -8.71
C GLN A 56 -4.06 -2.93 -9.20
N TYR A 57 -5.19 -2.22 -9.05
CA TYR A 57 -6.48 -2.65 -9.56
C TYR A 57 -6.47 -2.78 -11.09
N SER A 58 -5.93 -1.80 -11.80
CA SER A 58 -5.85 -1.82 -13.27
C SER A 58 -5.01 -3.01 -13.76
N GLU A 59 -3.83 -3.21 -13.19
CA GLU A 59 -2.94 -4.30 -13.56
C GLU A 59 -3.53 -5.69 -13.24
N LEU A 60 -4.23 -5.79 -12.12
CA LEU A 60 -4.95 -7.01 -11.75
C LEU A 60 -6.10 -7.28 -12.73
N SER A 61 -6.87 -6.26 -13.09
CA SER A 61 -7.95 -6.36 -14.09
C SER A 61 -7.42 -6.83 -15.44
N ASP A 62 -6.29 -6.29 -15.90
CA ASP A 62 -5.65 -6.70 -17.15
C ASP A 62 -5.17 -8.15 -17.10
N SER A 63 -4.61 -8.57 -15.96
CA SER A 63 -4.18 -9.96 -15.73
C SER A 63 -5.37 -10.92 -15.77
N LEU A 64 -6.48 -10.58 -15.09
CA LEU A 64 -7.72 -11.37 -15.10
C LEU A 64 -8.35 -11.42 -16.50
N ALA A 65 -8.28 -10.33 -17.27
CA ALA A 65 -8.74 -10.31 -18.65
C ALA A 65 -7.88 -11.19 -19.58
N ALA A 66 -6.57 -11.33 -19.30
CA ALA A 66 -5.70 -12.26 -20.00
C ALA A 66 -6.08 -13.72 -19.67
N ILE A 67 -6.26 -14.04 -18.38
CA ILE A 67 -6.71 -15.37 -17.93
C ILE A 67 -8.07 -15.73 -18.53
N ALA A 68 -8.99 -14.77 -18.64
CA ALA A 68 -10.29 -15.01 -19.27
C ALA A 68 -10.21 -15.38 -20.76
N LYS A 69 -9.14 -14.95 -21.46
CA LYS A 69 -8.88 -15.32 -22.86
C LYS A 69 -8.17 -16.68 -22.97
N ASP A 70 -7.26 -16.95 -22.03
CA ASP A 70 -6.54 -18.21 -21.93
C ASP A 70 -6.45 -18.67 -20.46
N PRO A 71 -7.42 -19.46 -19.97
CA PRO A 71 -7.42 -19.94 -18.59
C PRO A 71 -6.24 -20.86 -18.24
N GLY A 72 -5.51 -21.35 -19.25
CA GLY A 72 -4.31 -22.17 -19.07
C GLY A 72 -3.02 -21.35 -18.93
N ASP A 73 -3.08 -20.02 -19.09
CA ASP A 73 -1.92 -19.13 -18.95
C ASP A 73 -1.47 -19.04 -17.48
N LYS A 74 -0.52 -19.91 -17.14
CA LYS A 74 0.10 -19.97 -15.81
C LYS A 74 0.81 -18.69 -15.45
N GLU A 75 1.45 -18.02 -16.40
CA GLU A 75 2.15 -16.78 -16.10
C GLU A 75 1.16 -15.66 -15.77
N ALA A 76 0.00 -15.61 -16.44
CA ALA A 76 -1.05 -14.66 -16.09
C ALA A 76 -1.66 -14.93 -14.72
N LEU A 77 -1.89 -16.21 -14.38
CA LEU A 77 -2.33 -16.61 -13.03
C LEU A 77 -1.32 -16.23 -11.95
N GLU A 78 -0.03 -16.51 -12.15
CA GLU A 78 1.03 -16.16 -11.20
C GLU A 78 1.16 -14.63 -11.03
N ARG A 79 1.08 -13.86 -12.13
CA ARG A 79 1.06 -12.39 -12.07
C ARG A 79 -0.13 -11.87 -11.27
N ALA A 80 -1.34 -12.38 -11.53
CA ALA A 80 -2.53 -11.98 -10.77
C ALA A 80 -2.41 -12.33 -9.28
N GLN A 81 -1.86 -13.52 -8.97
CA GLN A 81 -1.66 -13.99 -7.60
C GLN A 81 -0.68 -13.09 -6.85
N GLN A 82 0.45 -12.76 -7.47
CA GLN A 82 1.46 -11.88 -6.87
C GLN A 82 0.89 -10.48 -6.58
N LYS A 83 0.05 -9.95 -7.48
CA LYS A 83 -0.60 -8.65 -7.28
C LYS A 83 -1.59 -8.68 -6.12
N CYS A 84 -2.42 -9.72 -6.03
CA CYS A 84 -3.33 -9.91 -4.90
C CYS A 84 -2.56 -10.05 -3.58
N ALA A 85 -1.46 -10.81 -3.56
CA ALA A 85 -0.61 -10.94 -2.38
C ALA A 85 -0.02 -9.59 -1.96
N TYR A 86 0.42 -8.77 -2.91
CA TYR A 86 0.97 -7.44 -2.61
C TYR A 86 -0.09 -6.49 -2.03
N LEU A 87 -1.30 -6.50 -2.59
CA LEU A 87 -2.45 -5.77 -2.06
C LEU A 87 -2.82 -6.20 -0.63
N ARG A 88 -2.83 -7.51 -0.37
CA ARG A 88 -3.07 -8.08 0.96
C ARG A 88 -2.03 -7.61 1.98
N ASP A 89 -0.76 -7.64 1.61
CA ASP A 89 0.35 -7.38 2.53
C ASP A 89 0.44 -5.88 2.91
N VAL A 90 0.09 -4.97 2.00
CA VAL A 90 0.19 -3.53 2.23
C VAL A 90 -1.12 -2.90 2.73
N GLY A 91 -2.29 -3.41 2.30
CA GLY A 91 -3.60 -2.78 2.54
C GLY A 91 -3.88 -2.50 4.02
N SER A 92 -3.65 -3.48 4.90
CA SER A 92 -3.95 -3.35 6.33
C SER A 92 -3.03 -2.33 7.02
N THR A 93 -1.78 -2.22 6.59
CA THR A 93 -0.82 -1.24 7.10
C THR A 93 -1.26 0.19 6.82
N MET A 94 -1.97 0.40 5.71
CA MET A 94 -2.49 1.71 5.29
C MET A 94 -3.94 1.97 5.72
N GLY A 95 -4.50 1.05 6.51
CA GLY A 95 -5.85 1.17 7.06
C GLY A 95 -6.97 0.82 6.07
N TYR A 96 -6.69 0.04 5.03
CA TYR A 96 -7.66 -0.51 4.08
C TYR A 96 -7.93 -1.98 4.37
N THR A 97 -8.51 -2.27 5.53
CA THR A 97 -8.70 -3.65 6.02
C THR A 97 -9.62 -4.46 5.10
N LEU A 98 -10.65 -3.83 4.53
CA LEU A 98 -11.56 -4.53 3.61
C LEU A 98 -10.88 -4.86 2.27
N VAL A 99 -10.01 -3.99 1.75
CA VAL A 99 -9.19 -4.28 0.55
C VAL A 99 -8.30 -5.48 0.80
N THR A 100 -7.64 -5.54 1.96
CA THR A 100 -6.83 -6.71 2.35
C THR A 100 -7.64 -7.99 2.35
N PHE A 101 -8.86 -7.96 2.89
CA PHE A 101 -9.75 -9.11 2.95
C PHE A 101 -10.18 -9.59 1.55
N VAL A 102 -10.58 -8.67 0.67
CA VAL A 102 -10.94 -8.99 -0.72
C VAL A 102 -9.74 -9.56 -1.46
N ALA A 103 -8.55 -8.97 -1.30
CA ALA A 103 -7.33 -9.46 -1.93
C ALA A 103 -6.94 -10.86 -1.42
N MET A 104 -7.09 -11.13 -0.12
CA MET A 104 -6.85 -12.45 0.47
C MET A 104 -7.79 -13.51 -0.10
N THR A 105 -9.09 -13.25 -0.14
CA THR A 105 -10.08 -14.21 -0.68
C THR A 105 -9.88 -14.44 -2.19
N LEU A 106 -9.44 -13.42 -2.92
CA LEU A 106 -9.05 -13.58 -4.32
C LEU A 106 -7.75 -14.39 -4.49
N CYS A 107 -6.77 -14.27 -3.58
CA CYS A 107 -5.62 -15.18 -3.57
C CYS A 107 -6.06 -16.64 -3.45
N ASP A 108 -7.00 -16.95 -2.56
CA ASP A 108 -7.48 -18.33 -2.37
C ASP A 108 -8.10 -18.90 -3.67
N ILE A 109 -8.84 -18.06 -4.41
CA ILE A 109 -9.43 -18.42 -5.70
C ILE A 109 -8.34 -18.64 -6.76
N LEU A 110 -7.36 -17.74 -6.85
CA LEU A 110 -6.28 -17.86 -7.82
C LEU A 110 -5.40 -19.08 -7.54
N ASP A 111 -5.12 -19.37 -6.26
CA ASP A 111 -4.41 -20.58 -5.85
C ASP A 111 -5.20 -21.85 -6.25
N ALA A 112 -6.53 -21.82 -6.14
CA ALA A 112 -7.38 -22.92 -6.62
C ALA A 112 -7.32 -23.08 -8.15
N TYR A 113 -7.34 -21.99 -8.93
CA TYR A 113 -7.18 -22.05 -10.38
C TYR A 113 -5.80 -22.58 -10.78
N ILE A 114 -4.75 -22.17 -10.09
CA ILE A 114 -3.38 -22.72 -10.26
C ILE A 114 -3.36 -24.22 -9.94
N ALA A 115 -4.12 -24.67 -8.94
CA ALA A 115 -4.27 -26.08 -8.58
C ALA A 115 -5.17 -26.88 -9.55
N GLY A 116 -5.78 -26.23 -10.55
CA GLY A 116 -6.59 -26.87 -11.59
C GLY A 116 -8.10 -26.79 -11.40
N ALA A 117 -8.59 -25.95 -10.48
CA ALA A 117 -10.00 -25.60 -10.46
C ALA A 117 -10.38 -24.85 -11.74
N PRO A 118 -11.61 -25.05 -12.27
CA PRO A 118 -12.05 -24.37 -13.48
C PRO A 118 -12.16 -22.86 -13.24
N PHE A 119 -11.58 -22.07 -14.16
CA PHE A 119 -11.73 -20.63 -14.14
C PHE A 119 -13.21 -20.24 -14.36
N ASP A 120 -13.73 -19.36 -13.50
CA ASP A 120 -15.05 -18.75 -13.66
C ASP A 120 -14.91 -17.23 -13.63
N LYS A 121 -15.19 -16.59 -14.77
CA LYS A 121 -15.11 -15.14 -14.89
C LYS A 121 -16.04 -14.41 -13.91
N ASN A 122 -17.21 -14.96 -13.61
CA ASN A 122 -18.16 -14.32 -12.71
C ASN A 122 -17.62 -14.25 -11.27
N VAL A 123 -16.85 -15.27 -10.86
CA VAL A 123 -16.18 -15.29 -9.56
C VAL A 123 -15.17 -14.16 -9.47
N THR A 124 -14.33 -14.01 -10.49
CA THR A 124 -13.31 -12.95 -10.53
C THR A 124 -13.93 -11.55 -10.64
N ASP A 125 -14.95 -11.38 -11.48
CA ASP A 125 -15.67 -10.10 -11.64
C ASP A 125 -16.31 -9.68 -10.31
N CYS A 126 -16.96 -10.61 -9.61
CA CYS A 126 -17.58 -10.35 -8.31
C CYS A 126 -16.55 -9.85 -7.26
N HIS A 127 -15.34 -10.42 -7.25
CA HIS A 127 -14.27 -9.96 -6.36
C HIS A 127 -13.72 -8.60 -6.76
N MET A 128 -13.64 -8.31 -8.07
CA MET A 128 -13.22 -6.99 -8.56
C MET A 128 -14.25 -5.91 -8.24
N ASP A 129 -15.55 -6.21 -8.32
CA ASP A 129 -16.62 -5.30 -7.89
C ASP A 129 -16.54 -5.03 -6.38
N ALA A 130 -16.30 -6.06 -5.57
CA ALA A 130 -16.10 -5.91 -4.13
C ALA A 130 -14.85 -5.08 -3.82
N PHE A 131 -13.78 -5.23 -4.60
CA PHE A 131 -12.56 -4.43 -4.47
C PHE A 131 -12.85 -2.95 -4.76
N LEU A 132 -13.58 -2.65 -5.85
CA LEU A 132 -13.99 -1.29 -6.21
C LEU A 132 -14.81 -0.61 -5.12
N LEU A 133 -15.67 -1.37 -4.43
CA LEU A 133 -16.41 -0.86 -3.28
C LEU A 133 -15.48 -0.63 -2.08
N ALA A 134 -14.64 -1.61 -1.76
CA ALA A 134 -13.76 -1.59 -0.59
C ALA A 134 -12.70 -0.49 -0.59
N ARG A 135 -12.26 -0.04 -1.77
CA ARG A 135 -11.28 1.05 -1.90
C ARG A 135 -11.86 2.46 -1.66
N THR A 136 -13.18 2.61 -1.63
CA THR A 136 -13.81 3.92 -1.42
C THR A 136 -13.61 4.42 0.01
N ASP A 137 -13.62 5.74 0.21
CA ASP A 137 -13.41 6.35 1.53
C ASP A 137 -14.44 5.90 2.57
N GLU A 138 -15.68 5.61 2.16
CA GLU A 138 -16.73 5.09 3.05
C GLU A 138 -16.36 3.73 3.67
N TYR A 139 -15.61 2.91 2.93
CA TYR A 139 -15.25 1.55 3.31
C TYR A 139 -13.80 1.42 3.79
N ARG A 140 -12.97 2.47 3.64
CA ARG A 140 -11.55 2.48 4.01
C ARG A 140 -11.31 1.85 5.39
N HIS A 141 -11.96 2.38 6.42
CA HIS A 141 -11.78 1.93 7.80
C HIS A 141 -12.77 0.84 8.25
N ARG A 142 -13.58 0.31 7.32
CA ARG A 142 -14.47 -0.81 7.62
C ARG A 142 -13.68 -2.10 7.62
N ARG A 143 -14.04 -2.98 8.55
CA ARG A 143 -13.52 -4.32 8.64
C ARG A 143 -14.59 -5.30 8.13
N PRO A 144 -14.22 -6.55 7.77
CA PRO A 144 -15.18 -7.55 7.32
C PRO A 144 -16.36 -7.75 8.28
N GLU A 145 -16.12 -7.66 9.59
CA GLU A 145 -17.16 -7.73 10.64
C GLU A 145 -18.16 -6.57 10.61
N ASP A 146 -17.80 -5.43 10.03
CA ASP A 146 -18.68 -4.27 9.90
C ASP A 146 -19.59 -4.38 8.66
N VAL A 147 -19.31 -5.32 7.75
CA VAL A 147 -20.05 -5.59 6.49
C VAL A 147 -20.26 -7.10 6.28
N PRO A 148 -20.90 -7.80 7.23
CA PRO A 148 -20.90 -9.26 7.27
C PRO A 148 -21.57 -9.91 6.06
N GLU A 149 -22.57 -9.28 5.43
CA GLU A 149 -23.23 -9.82 4.24
C GLU A 149 -22.29 -9.89 3.05
N LEU A 150 -21.47 -8.85 2.84
CA LEU A 150 -20.44 -8.83 1.80
C LEU A 150 -19.36 -9.87 2.11
N ALA A 151 -18.82 -9.86 3.33
CA ALA A 151 -17.74 -10.76 3.72
C ALA A 151 -18.15 -12.23 3.60
N ASN A 152 -19.32 -12.60 4.15
CA ASN A 152 -19.85 -13.96 4.05
C ASN A 152 -20.27 -14.32 2.61
N GLY A 153 -20.66 -13.33 1.80
CA GLY A 153 -20.89 -13.51 0.37
C GLY A 153 -19.63 -13.98 -0.35
N LEU A 154 -18.53 -13.23 -0.19
CA LEU A 154 -17.25 -13.55 -0.82
C LEU A 154 -16.70 -14.90 -0.34
N LEU A 155 -16.76 -15.20 0.96
CA LEU A 155 -16.31 -16.50 1.47
C LEU A 155 -17.07 -17.68 0.85
N ARG A 156 -18.39 -17.58 0.68
CA ARG A 156 -19.18 -18.62 -0.01
C ARG A 156 -18.78 -18.76 -1.48
N VAL A 157 -18.43 -17.66 -2.14
CA VAL A 157 -17.94 -17.72 -3.53
C VAL A 157 -16.60 -18.45 -3.58
N VAL A 158 -15.68 -18.18 -2.65
CA VAL A 158 -14.41 -18.91 -2.53
C VAL A 158 -14.66 -20.41 -2.34
N GLU A 159 -15.55 -20.79 -1.42
CA GLU A 159 -15.88 -22.20 -1.16
C GLU A 159 -16.35 -22.93 -2.43
N VAL A 160 -17.15 -22.27 -3.27
CA VAL A 160 -17.64 -22.85 -4.53
C VAL A 160 -16.54 -22.88 -5.60
N ALA A 161 -15.76 -21.82 -5.72
CA ALA A 161 -14.72 -21.69 -6.74
C ALA A 161 -13.53 -22.65 -6.50
N SER A 162 -13.25 -22.99 -5.24
CA SER A 162 -12.13 -23.85 -4.85
C SER A 162 -12.40 -25.35 -4.99
N ILE A 163 -13.56 -25.75 -5.53
CA ILE A 163 -13.88 -27.16 -5.78
C ILE A 163 -13.08 -27.65 -6.98
N VAL A 164 -11.98 -28.36 -6.71
CA VAL A 164 -11.19 -29.04 -7.75
C VAL A 164 -11.90 -30.34 -8.15
N PRO A 165 -12.29 -30.53 -9.42
CA PRO A 165 -12.87 -31.79 -9.86
C PRO A 165 -11.86 -32.94 -9.68
N PRO A 166 -12.29 -34.16 -9.32
CA PRO A 166 -11.39 -35.30 -9.23
C PRO A 166 -10.71 -35.51 -10.58
N SER A 167 -9.38 -35.64 -10.56
CA SER A 167 -8.62 -35.96 -11.76
C SER A 167 -9.18 -37.24 -12.37
N GLY A 168 -9.68 -37.16 -13.60
CA GLY A 168 -10.15 -38.32 -14.35
C GLY A 168 -9.06 -39.40 -14.45
N PRO A 169 -9.44 -40.68 -14.65
CA PRO A 169 -8.47 -41.77 -14.69
C PRO A 169 -7.39 -41.45 -15.73
N LYS A 170 -6.12 -41.60 -15.31
CA LYS A 170 -4.99 -41.59 -16.23
C LYS A 170 -5.09 -42.86 -17.08
N ASP A 171 -5.52 -42.71 -18.32
CA ASP A 171 -5.40 -43.75 -19.35
C ASP A 171 -3.94 -44.02 -19.70
#